data_AF-A0A9D1VIC8-F1
#
_entry.id   AF-A0A9D1VIC8-F1
#
_cell.length_a   1.000
_cell.length_b   1.000
_cell.length_c   1.000
_cell.angle_alpha   90.00
_cell.angle_beta   90.00
_cell.angle_gamma   90.00
#
_symmetry.space_group_name_H-M   'P 1'
#
loop_
_entity.id
_entity.type
_entity.pdbx_description
1 polymer ?
#
loop_
_entity_poly.entity_id
_entity_poly.type
_entity_poly.pdbx_seq_one_letter_code
_entity_poly.pdbx_strand_id
1 'polypeptide(L)' 'MTFVNGFFSINVVQITNSSFNYDQGEITVVGHFGRLQVGKAYRFKGQLQHNYRHGTQFVAKEYQHLD' A
#
# COMPACT_ATOMS: atom_id res chain seq x y z
N MET A 1 -6.71 -16.79 -15.41
CA MET A 1 -5.29 -16.61 -15.07
C MET A 1 -5.04 -15.13 -14.87
N THR A 2 -4.87 -14.67 -13.63
CA THR A 2 -4.61 -13.26 -13.34
C THR A 2 -3.11 -13.04 -13.42
N PHE A 3 -2.63 -12.32 -14.44
CA PHE A 3 -1.23 -11.93 -14.53
C PHE A 3 -0.93 -10.95 -13.39
N VAL A 4 -0.03 -11.34 -12.50
CA VAL A 4 0.46 -10.45 -11.45
C VAL A 4 1.44 -9.48 -12.11
N ASN A 5 0.95 -8.33 -12.56
CA ASN A 5 1.78 -7.27 -13.13
C ASN A 5 2.51 -6.53 -12.00
N GLY A 6 3.73 -6.98 -11.67
CA GLY A 6 4.62 -6.22 -10.79
C GLY A 6 5.52 -7.08 -9.89
N PHE A 7 6.66 -6.52 -9.51
CA PHE A 7 7.52 -7.07 -8.46
C PHE A 7 6.81 -6.99 -7.10
N PHE A 8 7.11 -7.95 -6.22
CA PHE A 8 6.69 -7.86 -4.83
C PHE A 8 7.46 -6.72 -4.15
N SER A 9 6.72 -5.76 -3.60
CA SER A 9 7.23 -4.51 -3.08
C SER A 9 6.74 -4.28 -1.66
N ILE A 10 7.62 -3.72 -0.82
CA ILE A 10 7.32 -3.28 0.55
C ILE A 10 7.76 -1.82 0.65
N ASN A 11 6.83 -0.91 0.92
CA ASN A 11 7.13 0.51 1.07
C ASN A 11 6.35 1.11 2.25
N VAL A 12 6.99 1.98 3.02
CA VAL A 12 6.30 2.85 3.97
C VAL A 12 5.83 4.10 3.23
N VAL A 13 4.56 4.46 3.38
CA VAL A 13 3.94 5.61 2.72
C VAL A 13 3.16 6.45 3.71
N GLN A 14 3.10 7.74 3.45
CA GLN A 14 2.25 8.68 4.18
C GLN A 14 0.77 8.51 3.75
N ILE A 15 -0.13 8.52 4.72
CA ILE A 15 -1.57 8.41 4.50
C ILE A 15 -2.16 9.82 4.40
N THR A 16 -2.65 10.17 3.22
CA THR A 16 -3.38 11.44 3.01
C THR A 16 -4.89 11.25 3.18
N ASN A 17 -5.40 10.07 2.84
CA ASN A 17 -6.82 9.71 2.97
C ASN A 17 -6.95 8.17 3.06
N SER A 18 -7.85 7.68 3.90
CA SER A 18 -8.15 6.26 4.05
C SER A 18 -9.65 6.04 4.25
N SER A 19 -10.16 4.91 3.75
CA SER A 19 -11.52 4.45 4.03
C SER A 19 -11.59 3.54 5.27
N PHE A 20 -10.53 3.52 6.08
CA PHE A 20 -10.37 2.67 7.25
C PHE A 20 -9.77 3.50 8.39
N ASN A 21 -10.11 3.13 9.62
CA ASN A 21 -9.57 3.77 10.82
C ASN A 21 -8.15 3.28 11.05
N TYR A 22 -7.19 4.20 10.96
CA TYR A 22 -5.80 3.96 11.26
C TYR A 22 -5.16 5.26 11.70
N ASP A 23 -4.78 5.31 12.98
CA ASP A 23 -4.44 6.58 13.63
C ASP A 23 -2.99 7.03 13.35
N GLN A 24 -2.21 6.21 12.64
CA GLN A 24 -0.84 6.57 12.26
C GLN A 24 -0.84 7.27 10.90
N GLY A 25 -0.08 8.36 10.78
CA GLY A 25 0.08 9.09 9.52
C GLY A 25 0.88 8.35 8.45
N GLU A 26 1.50 7.21 8.79
CA GLU A 26 2.24 6.37 7.85
C GLU A 26 1.85 4.90 8.00
N ILE A 27 1.82 4.18 6.88
CA ILE A 27 1.54 2.74 6.85
C ILE A 27 2.52 2.00 5.95
N THR A 28 2.84 0.76 6.34
CA THR A 28 3.57 -0.16 5.46
C THR A 28 2.60 -0.77 4.45
N VAL A 29 2.85 -0.57 3.17
CA VAL A 29 2.12 -1.17 2.06
C VAL A 29 2.94 -2.33 1.48
N VAL A 30 2.31 -3.49 1.36
CA VAL A 30 2.91 -4.72 0.80
C VAL A 30 2.06 -5.24 -0.36
N GLY A 31 2.69 -5.72 -1.43
CA GLY A 31 1.95 -6.27 -2.57
C GLY A 31 2.74 -6.22 -3.87
N HIS A 32 2.05 -6.50 -4.99
CA HIS A 32 2.66 -6.43 -6.31
C HIS A 32 2.39 -5.08 -6.95
N PHE A 33 3.39 -4.19 -6.88
CA PHE A 33 3.33 -2.87 -7.47
C PHE A 33 4.73 -2.38 -7.86
N GLY A 34 4.79 -1.49 -8.85
CA GLY A 34 6.03 -0.92 -9.34
C GLY A 34 6.70 0.04 -8.36
N ARG A 35 7.85 0.57 -8.75
CA ARG A 35 8.60 1.56 -7.96
C ARG A 35 7.75 2.82 -7.79
N LEU A 36 7.51 3.22 -6.54
CA LEU A 36 6.86 4.48 -6.21
C LEU A 36 7.85 5.63 -6.41
N GLN A 37 7.35 6.77 -6.90
CA GLN A 37 8.13 8.00 -7.03
C GLN A 37 7.90 8.90 -5.81
N VAL A 38 8.97 9.45 -5.26
CA VAL A 38 8.89 10.39 -4.13
C VAL A 38 8.13 11.64 -4.56
N GLY A 39 7.22 12.11 -3.70
CA GLY A 39 6.38 13.29 -3.96
C GLY A 39 5.19 13.03 -4.89
N LYS A 40 4.98 11.78 -5.34
CA LYS A 40 3.80 11.40 -6.13
C LYS A 40 2.75 10.74 -5.24
N ALA A 41 1.49 11.00 -5.56
CA ALA A 41 0.35 10.43 -4.87
C ALA A 41 -0.09 9.13 -5.56
N TYR A 42 -0.46 8.14 -4.75
CA TYR A 42 -0.95 6.85 -5.23
C TYR A 42 -2.20 6.45 -4.46
N ARG A 43 -3.14 5.82 -5.17
CA ARG A 43 -4.28 5.14 -4.56
C ARG A 43 -4.03 3.65 -4.56
N PHE A 44 -4.05 3.05 -3.37
CA PHE A 44 -4.00 1.60 -3.19
C PHE A 44 -5.40 1.06 -2.88
N LYS A 45 -5.72 -0.11 -3.42
CA LYS A 45 -6.90 -0.90 -3.02
C LYS A 45 -6.45 -2.26 -2.51
N GLY A 46 -7.08 -2.73 -1.45
CA GLY A 46 -6.57 -3.86 -0.70
C GLY A 46 -7.24 -3.99 0.65
N GLN A 47 -6.51 -4.57 1.60
CA GLN A 47 -7.02 -4.82 2.95
C GLN A 47 -5.97 -4.52 4.01
N LEU A 48 -6.42 -4.01 5.14
CA LEU A 48 -5.60 -3.87 6.33
C LEU A 48 -5.39 -5.26 6.96
N GLN A 49 -4.15 -5.63 7.24
CA GLN A 49 -3.82 -6.90 7.88
C GLN A 49 -2.91 -6.63 9.07
N HIS A 50 -3.29 -7.16 10.22
CA HIS A 50 -2.46 -7.11 11.42
C HIS A 50 -1.58 -8.35 11.50
N ASN A 51 -0.27 -8.16 11.62
CA ASN A 51 0.69 -9.23 11.85
C ASN A 51 1.32 -9.06 13.24
N TYR A 52 1.24 -10.11 14.06
CA TYR A 52 1.75 -10.11 15.43
C TYR A 52 3.25 -9.76 15.55
N ARG A 53 4.05 -9.99 14.49
CA ARG A 53 5.50 -9.71 14.46
C ARG A 53 5.87 -8.38 13.82
N HIS A 54 5.05 -7.88 12.90
CA HIS A 54 5.40 -6.75 12.03
C HIS A 54 4.43 -5.57 12.14
N GLY A 55 3.44 -5.67 13.04
CA GLY A 55 2.41 -4.66 13.20
C GLY A 55 1.39 -4.68 12.05
N THR A 56 0.68 -3.57 11.92
CA THR A 56 -0.38 -3.40 10.93
C THR A 56 0.20 -2.98 9.59
N GLN A 57 -0.22 -3.66 8.52
CA GLN A 57 0.21 -3.42 7.14
C GLN A 57 -0.99 -3.36 6.21
N PHE A 58 -0.85 -2.67 5.09
CA PHE A 58 -1.85 -2.66 4.03
C PHE A 58 -1.41 -3.60 2.91
N VAL A 59 -2.20 -4.64 2.65
CA VAL A 59 -1.96 -5.59 1.56
C VAL A 59 -2.63 -5.08 0.30
N ALA A 60 -1.83 -4.49 -0.60
CA ALA A 60 -2.26 -3.94 -1.88
C ALA A 60 -2.54 -5.04 -2.91
N LYS A 61 -3.74 -5.00 -3.48
CA LYS A 61 -4.16 -5.82 -4.62
C LYS A 61 -4.12 -5.04 -5.93
N GLU A 62 -4.36 -3.74 -5.85
CA GLU A 62 -4.29 -2.80 -6.98
C GLU A 62 -3.64 -1.50 -6.53
N TYR A 63 -2.99 -0.81 -7.47
CA TYR A 63 -2.46 0.52 -7.25
C TYR A 63 -2.64 1.39 -8.50
N GLN A 64 -2.79 2.69 -8.29
CA GLN A 64 -2.94 3.67 -9.36
C GLN A 64 -2.17 4.94 -9.00
N HIS A 65 -1.40 5.47 -9.97
CA HIS A 65 -0.80 6.80 -9.86
C HIS A 65 -1.90 7.86 -9.99
N LEU A 66 -1.89 8.84 -9.09
CA LEU A 66 -2.76 10.01 -9.15
C LEU A 66 -1.92 11.16 -9.71
N ASP A 67 -2.18 11.55 -10.96
CA ASP A 67 -1.59 12.73 -11.58
C ASP A 67 -2.16 14.03 -11.01
#